data_AF-A0A9E3SG58-F1
#
_entry.id   AF-A0A9E3SG58-F1
#
_cell.length_a   1.000
_cell.length_b   1.000
_cell.length_c   1.000
_cell.angle_alpha   90.00
_cell.angle_beta   90.00
_cell.angle_gamma   90.00
#
_symmetry.space_group_name_H-M   'P 1'
#
loop_
_entity.id
_entity.type
_entity.pdbx_description
1 polymer ?
#
loop_
_entity_poly.entity_id
_entity_poly.type
_entity_poly.pdbx_seq_one_letter_code
_entity_poly.pdbx_strand_id
1 'polypeptide(L)'
;MNYLIRSLLVLFITISPFLVLAQQHEIIFQQCYGGSDVEAIKNLQKSSEKYLIFGSTHSIDGDVSYNHGRHDLWLFETDLSGNIYWEKVYGGSDHEWAKNMLPLDDGGYLLFGSAWSTDGDVSGLHGGGFLVGAYRQPGKSALAKMLRR
;
A
#
# COMPACT_ATOMS: atom_id res chain seq x y z
N MET A 1 34.57 -59.75 -21.43
CA MET A 1 33.26 -59.06 -21.60
C MET A 1 32.61 -58.61 -20.28
N ASN A 2 33.34 -58.53 -19.15
CA ASN A 2 32.74 -58.24 -17.82
C ASN A 2 33.24 -56.96 -17.14
N TYR A 3 34.15 -56.20 -17.76
CA TYR A 3 34.65 -54.94 -17.20
C TYR A 3 33.91 -53.71 -17.72
N LEU A 4 33.26 -53.80 -18.90
CA LEU A 4 32.47 -52.69 -19.46
C LEU A 4 31.20 -52.39 -18.66
N ILE A 5 30.60 -53.41 -18.03
CA ILE A 5 29.32 -53.27 -17.31
C ILE A 5 29.52 -52.70 -15.89
N ARG A 6 30.68 -52.93 -15.26
CA ARG A 6 31.00 -52.36 -13.94
C ARG A 6 31.38 -50.88 -13.99
N SER A 7 31.88 -50.40 -15.13
CA SER A 7 32.24 -48.99 -15.31
C SER A 7 31.04 -48.08 -15.61
N LEU A 8 29.90 -48.64 -16.03
CA LEU A 8 28.66 -47.88 -16.31
C LEU A 8 27.77 -47.66 -15.07
N LEU A 9 27.92 -48.48 -14.02
CA LEU A 9 27.13 -48.37 -12.78
C LEU A 9 27.65 -47.31 -11.80
N VAL A 10 28.89 -46.83 -11.97
CA VAL A 10 29.46 -45.77 -11.11
C VAL A 10 29.14 -44.37 -11.63
N LEU A 11 28.64 -44.23 -12.87
CA LEU A 11 28.30 -42.93 -13.46
C LEU A 11 26.85 -42.47 -13.21
N PHE A 12 25.98 -43.34 -12.69
CA PHE A 12 24.58 -42.99 -12.40
C PHE A 12 24.33 -42.51 -10.97
N ILE A 13 25.33 -42.56 -10.09
CA ILE A 13 25.18 -42.18 -8.67
C ILE A 13 25.61 -40.73 -8.40
N THR A 14 26.27 -40.04 -9.34
CA THR A 14 26.67 -38.62 -9.15
C THR A 14 25.66 -37.60 -9.66
N ILE A 15 24.55 -38.03 -10.26
CA ILE A 15 23.48 -37.13 -10.71
C ILE A 15 22.11 -37.73 -10.33
N SER A 16 21.95 -38.12 -9.07
CA SER A 16 20.63 -37.94 -8.47
C SER A 16 20.57 -36.44 -8.17
N PRO A 17 19.84 -35.61 -8.94
CA PRO A 17 19.60 -34.25 -8.50
C PRO A 17 18.87 -34.44 -7.18
N PHE A 18 19.59 -34.14 -6.11
CA PHE A 18 19.03 -33.93 -4.79
C PHE A 18 17.79 -33.09 -5.05
N LEU A 19 16.61 -33.70 -4.87
CA LEU A 19 15.35 -33.08 -5.20
C LEU A 19 15.12 -32.04 -4.11
N VAL A 20 15.81 -30.90 -4.24
CA VAL A 20 15.62 -29.75 -3.38
C VAL A 20 14.22 -29.27 -3.73
N LEU A 21 13.24 -29.67 -2.92
CA LEU A 21 11.93 -29.05 -2.87
C LEU A 21 12.09 -27.66 -2.24
N ALA A 22 12.90 -26.80 -2.86
CA ALA A 22 12.88 -25.38 -2.56
C ALA A 22 11.60 -24.85 -3.17
N GLN A 23 10.69 -24.36 -2.32
CA GLN A 23 9.59 -23.54 -2.79
C GLN A 23 10.21 -22.29 -3.43
N GLN A 24 10.30 -22.28 -4.75
CA GLN A 24 10.83 -21.16 -5.48
C GLN A 24 9.84 -20.02 -5.37
N HIS A 25 10.22 -18.97 -4.64
CA HIS A 25 9.39 -17.79 -4.47
C HIS A 25 9.56 -16.93 -5.72
N GLU A 26 8.53 -16.88 -6.54
CA GLU A 26 8.47 -16.03 -7.72
C GLU A 26 7.67 -14.77 -7.40
N ILE A 27 8.16 -13.62 -7.86
CA ILE A 27 7.39 -12.38 -7.84
C ILE A 27 6.39 -12.48 -9.00
N ILE A 28 5.12 -12.72 -8.66
CA ILE A 28 4.04 -12.86 -9.65
C ILE A 28 3.51 -11.51 -10.18
N PHE A 29 3.75 -10.43 -9.43
CA PHE A 29 3.34 -9.07 -9.77
C PHE A 29 4.11 -8.06 -8.92
N GLN A 30 4.50 -6.95 -9.53
CA GLN A 30 5.06 -5.79 -8.83
C GLN A 30 4.63 -4.51 -9.54
N GLN A 31 4.42 -3.45 -8.74
CA GLN A 31 4.09 -2.12 -9.23
C GLN A 31 4.65 -1.08 -8.25
N CYS A 32 5.13 0.04 -8.77
CA CYS A 32 5.46 1.22 -7.99
C CYS A 32 4.32 2.24 -8.12
N TYR A 33 4.00 2.91 -7.02
CA TYR A 33 2.98 3.95 -6.95
C TYR A 33 3.60 5.21 -6.38
N GLY A 34 3.31 6.36 -6.97
CA GLY A 34 3.77 7.65 -6.48
C GLY A 34 4.18 8.62 -7.59
N GLY A 35 5.04 9.56 -7.22
CA GLY A 35 5.54 10.60 -8.12
C GLY A 35 7.06 10.70 -8.12
N SER A 36 7.54 11.92 -8.33
CA SER A 36 8.97 12.25 -8.35
C SER A 36 9.62 12.30 -6.97
N ASP A 37 8.82 12.35 -5.90
CA ASP A 37 9.27 12.46 -4.52
C ASP A 37 8.95 11.19 -3.70
N VAL A 38 8.89 11.29 -2.38
CA VAL A 38 8.80 10.16 -1.46
C VAL A 38 7.36 9.85 -1.08
N GLU A 39 6.98 8.60 -1.28
CA GLU A 39 5.79 7.98 -0.70
C GLU A 39 6.12 7.05 0.46
N ALA A 40 5.24 7.03 1.46
CA ALA A 40 5.34 6.13 2.60
C ALA A 40 4.00 5.42 2.82
N ILE A 41 3.81 4.27 2.17
CA ILE A 41 2.64 3.43 2.39
C ILE A 41 2.67 2.83 3.80
N LYS A 42 1.52 2.87 4.49
CA LYS A 42 1.38 2.44 5.88
C LYS A 42 0.41 1.29 6.06
N ASN A 43 -0.61 1.20 5.22
CA ASN A 43 -1.56 0.12 5.28
C ASN A 43 -2.15 -0.21 3.91
N LEU A 44 -2.54 -1.47 3.75
CA LEU A 44 -3.25 -1.98 2.58
C LEU A 44 -4.37 -2.90 3.07
N GLN A 45 -5.57 -2.70 2.53
CA GLN A 45 -6.73 -3.56 2.76
C GLN A 45 -7.16 -4.19 1.44
N LYS A 46 -7.20 -5.52 1.39
CA LYS A 46 -7.62 -6.28 0.22
C LYS A 46 -9.10 -6.66 0.32
N SER A 47 -9.84 -6.48 -0.76
CA SER A 47 -11.17 -7.04 -0.99
C SER A 47 -11.14 -8.19 -2.01
N SER A 48 -12.31 -8.69 -2.43
CA SER A 48 -12.39 -9.70 -3.49
C SER A 48 -11.84 -9.19 -4.82
N GLU A 49 -11.98 -7.89 -5.11
CA GLU A 49 -11.72 -7.31 -6.44
C GLU A 49 -10.74 -6.13 -6.45
N LYS A 50 -10.40 -5.59 -5.27
CA LYS A 50 -9.67 -4.33 -5.16
C LYS A 50 -8.70 -4.30 -3.99
N TYR A 51 -7.73 -3.39 -4.07
CA TYR A 51 -6.91 -2.96 -2.95
C TYR A 51 -7.24 -1.52 -2.58
N LEU A 52 -7.39 -1.24 -1.28
CA LEU A 52 -7.42 0.11 -0.74
C LEU A 52 -6.09 0.34 0.00
N ILE A 53 -5.36 1.37 -0.39
CA ILE A 53 -3.99 1.62 0.06
C ILE A 53 -3.94 3.01 0.71
N PHE A 54 -3.31 3.07 1.88
CA PHE A 54 -3.20 4.29 2.66
C PHE A 54 -1.76 4.56 3.08
N GLY A 55 -1.30 5.79 2.87
CA GLY A 55 0.06 6.23 3.15
C GLY A 55 0.16 7.75 3.23
N SER A 56 1.39 8.23 3.12
CA SER A 56 1.70 9.65 2.89
C SER A 56 2.46 9.83 1.59
N THR A 57 2.34 11.00 0.98
CA THR A 57 3.10 11.40 -0.23
C THR A 57 3.71 12.78 -0.02
N HIS A 58 4.91 13.02 -0.56
CA HIS A 58 5.45 14.37 -0.78
C HIS A 58 5.31 14.84 -2.22
N SER A 59 4.89 13.94 -3.13
CA SER A 59 4.84 14.20 -4.57
C SER A 59 3.66 15.08 -4.95
N ILE A 60 3.80 15.76 -6.09
CA ILE A 60 2.76 16.56 -6.76
C ILE A 60 2.50 16.10 -8.20
N ASP A 61 3.04 14.94 -8.58
CA ASP A 61 3.04 14.41 -9.92
C ASP A 61 2.99 12.87 -9.96
N GLY A 62 2.99 12.30 -11.16
CA GLY A 62 2.87 10.86 -11.38
C GLY A 62 1.45 10.37 -11.10
N ASP A 63 1.33 9.43 -10.17
CA ASP A 63 0.04 8.90 -9.70
C ASP A 63 -0.66 9.84 -8.70
N VAL A 64 0.04 10.85 -8.20
CA VAL A 64 -0.45 11.80 -7.21
C VAL A 64 -0.91 13.07 -7.92
N SER A 65 -2.20 13.43 -7.85
CA SER A 65 -2.71 14.59 -8.58
C SER A 65 -2.31 15.93 -8.00
N TYR A 66 -2.11 16.00 -6.68
CA TYR A 66 -1.83 17.26 -5.97
C TYR A 66 -1.33 17.01 -4.53
N ASN A 67 -0.61 17.97 -3.95
CA ASN A 67 -0.24 18.02 -2.53
C ASN A 67 -0.30 19.48 -2.04
N HIS A 68 -0.84 19.69 -0.84
CA HIS A 68 -1.15 21.00 -0.27
C HIS A 68 0.06 21.70 0.36
N GLY A 69 1.18 21.00 0.54
CA GLY A 69 2.36 21.51 1.23
C GLY A 69 3.50 20.51 1.26
N ARG A 70 3.70 19.86 2.41
CA ARG A 70 4.80 18.92 2.62
C ARG A 70 4.34 17.48 2.40
N HIS A 71 4.26 16.69 3.47
CA HIS A 71 3.70 15.35 3.36
C HIS A 71 2.21 15.45 3.56
N ASP A 72 1.42 14.94 2.62
CA ASP A 72 -0.03 14.81 2.78
C ASP A 72 -0.39 13.33 2.98
N LEU A 73 -1.58 13.08 3.53
CA LEU A 73 -2.17 11.74 3.54
C LEU A 73 -2.61 11.35 2.13
N TRP A 74 -2.25 10.15 1.68
CA TRP A 74 -2.63 9.62 0.38
C TRP A 74 -3.44 8.34 0.52
N LEU A 75 -4.64 8.34 -0.05
CA LEU A 75 -5.55 7.20 -0.08
C LEU A 75 -5.92 6.90 -1.53
N PHE A 76 -5.69 5.68 -1.98
CA PHE A 76 -6.01 5.29 -3.34
C PHE A 76 -6.51 3.85 -3.40
N GLU A 77 -7.30 3.56 -4.43
CA GLU A 77 -7.86 2.24 -4.68
C GLU A 77 -7.40 1.73 -6.04
N THR A 78 -6.99 0.46 -6.09
CA THR A 78 -6.57 -0.19 -7.33
C THR A 78 -7.44 -1.40 -7.63
N ASP A 79 -7.41 -1.85 -8.89
CA ASP A 79 -7.82 -3.22 -9.23
C ASP A 79 -6.79 -4.25 -8.73
N LEU A 80 -7.09 -5.55 -8.93
CA LEU A 80 -6.16 -6.63 -8.58
C LEU A 80 -4.90 -6.68 -9.43
N SER A 81 -4.88 -5.98 -10.57
CA SER A 81 -3.72 -5.81 -11.46
C SER A 81 -2.90 -4.56 -11.13
N GLY A 82 -3.27 -3.81 -10.09
CA GLY A 82 -2.57 -2.62 -9.63
C GLY A 82 -2.85 -1.34 -10.42
N ASN A 83 -3.88 -1.31 -11.28
CA ASN A 83 -4.27 -0.04 -11.92
C ASN A 83 -5.07 0.80 -10.93
N ILE A 84 -4.69 2.07 -10.75
CA ILE A 84 -5.40 3.00 -9.87
C ILE A 84 -6.77 3.35 -10.49
N TYR A 85 -7.84 3.13 -9.73
CA TYR A 85 -9.19 3.58 -10.08
C TYR A 85 -9.41 5.05 -9.72
N TRP A 86 -8.96 5.41 -8.52
CA TRP A 86 -9.04 6.76 -7.99
C TRP A 86 -8.01 6.91 -6.88
N GLU A 87 -7.65 8.16 -6.64
CA GLU A 87 -6.73 8.55 -5.58
C GLU A 87 -7.23 9.86 -4.96
N LYS A 88 -6.89 10.06 -3.68
CA LYS A 88 -7.20 11.27 -2.93
C LYS A 88 -6.05 11.62 -2.01
N VAL A 89 -5.72 12.91 -2.02
CA VAL A 89 -4.76 13.51 -1.11
C VAL A 89 -5.51 14.37 -0.10
N TYR A 90 -5.11 14.30 1.17
CA TYR A 90 -5.68 15.08 2.26
C TYR A 90 -4.58 15.66 3.13
N GLY A 91 -4.60 16.97 3.32
CA GLY A 91 -3.62 17.64 4.15
C GLY A 91 -3.83 19.15 4.19
N GLY A 92 -2.76 19.85 4.53
CA GLY A 92 -2.69 21.30 4.58
C GLY A 92 -1.27 21.80 4.30
N SER A 93 -0.93 22.96 4.83
CA SER A 93 0.33 23.64 4.50
C SER A 93 1.60 23.03 5.12
N ASP A 94 1.50 22.12 6.09
CA ASP A 94 2.63 21.45 6.76
C ASP A 94 2.54 19.91 6.63
N HIS A 95 2.92 19.16 7.66
CA HIS A 95 3.09 17.70 7.58
C HIS A 95 1.90 16.91 8.12
N GLU A 96 1.42 16.00 7.29
CA GLU A 96 0.49 14.94 7.59
C GLU A 96 1.13 13.56 7.36
N TRP A 97 1.28 12.80 8.45
CA TRP A 97 1.80 11.44 8.39
C TRP A 97 0.73 10.40 8.68
N ALA A 98 0.48 9.53 7.70
CA ALA A 98 -0.34 8.35 7.89
C ALA A 98 0.27 7.44 8.96
N LYS A 99 -0.60 6.80 9.74
CA LYS A 99 -0.20 5.77 10.71
C LYS A 99 -0.84 4.43 10.38
N ASN A 100 -2.16 4.38 10.19
CA ASN A 100 -2.84 3.13 9.89
C ASN A 100 -4.23 3.34 9.29
N MET A 101 -4.82 2.23 8.86
CA MET A 101 -6.20 2.11 8.41
C MET A 101 -6.82 0.84 9.03
N LEU A 102 -8.02 0.96 9.58
CA LEU A 102 -8.76 -0.16 10.18
C LEU A 102 -10.13 -0.31 9.52
N PRO A 103 -10.52 -1.51 9.06
CA PRO A 103 -11.87 -1.74 8.61
C PRO A 103 -12.88 -1.60 9.76
N LEU A 104 -14.07 -1.16 9.43
CA LEU A 104 -15.23 -1.05 10.32
C LEU A 104 -16.30 -2.06 9.89
N ASP A 105 -17.15 -2.48 10.83
CA ASP A 105 -18.19 -3.50 10.60
C ASP A 105 -19.23 -3.07 9.56
N ASP A 106 -19.39 -1.77 9.36
CA ASP A 106 -20.31 -1.18 8.37
C ASP A 106 -19.74 -1.13 6.93
N GLY A 107 -18.55 -1.71 6.72
CA GLY A 107 -17.82 -1.68 5.46
C GLY A 107 -17.09 -0.35 5.19
N GLY A 108 -17.01 0.52 6.20
CA GLY A 108 -16.12 1.67 6.21
C GLY A 108 -14.72 1.35 6.70
N TYR A 109 -13.90 2.38 6.78
CA TYR A 109 -12.54 2.34 7.26
C TYR A 109 -12.26 3.55 8.14
N LEU A 110 -11.59 3.31 9.26
CA LEU A 110 -11.01 4.34 10.10
C LEU A 110 -9.57 4.59 9.67
N LEU A 111 -9.29 5.78 9.18
CA LEU A 111 -7.96 6.26 8.83
C LEU A 111 -7.43 7.08 10.00
N PHE A 112 -6.16 6.90 10.35
CA PHE A 112 -5.55 7.76 11.35
C PHE A 112 -4.09 8.05 11.10
N GLY A 113 -3.67 9.22 11.60
CA GLY A 113 -2.38 9.82 11.31
C GLY A 113 -2.01 10.88 12.34
N SER A 114 -0.94 11.61 12.06
CA SER A 114 -0.59 12.85 12.75
C SER A 114 -0.65 14.00 11.77
N ALA A 115 -1.06 15.18 12.21
CA ALA A 115 -1.09 16.37 11.39
C ALA A 115 -0.57 17.59 12.12
N TRP A 116 0.21 18.35 11.37
CA TRP A 116 0.90 19.54 11.83
C TRP A 116 0.31 20.78 11.16
N SER A 117 -0.47 20.60 10.09
CA SER A 117 -1.26 21.64 9.46
C SER A 117 -2.41 22.12 10.36
N THR A 118 -2.81 23.38 10.15
CA THR A 118 -3.98 23.98 10.80
C THR A 118 -5.04 24.46 9.78
N ASP A 119 -4.82 24.17 8.50
CA ASP A 119 -5.56 24.60 7.33
C ASP A 119 -5.77 23.45 6.32
N GLY A 120 -6.40 23.73 5.18
CA GLY A 120 -6.73 22.72 4.16
C GLY A 120 -7.85 21.78 4.60
N ASP A 121 -7.74 20.51 4.22
CA ASP A 121 -8.68 19.44 4.63
C ASP A 121 -8.55 19.11 6.12
N VAL A 122 -7.39 19.43 6.70
CA VAL A 122 -7.03 19.17 8.08
C VAL A 122 -7.15 20.45 8.91
N SER A 123 -8.31 20.66 9.52
CA SER A 123 -8.60 21.88 10.28
C SER A 123 -8.91 21.60 11.76
N GLY A 124 -8.49 22.51 12.65
CA GLY A 124 -8.83 22.48 14.08
C GLY A 124 -7.80 21.82 15.00
N LEU A 125 -6.58 21.55 14.53
CA LEU A 125 -5.48 21.05 15.38
C LEU A 125 -4.63 22.20 15.92
N HIS A 126 -4.15 22.05 17.16
CA HIS A 126 -3.34 23.05 17.87
C HIS A 126 -1.98 22.43 18.24
N GLY A 127 -1.14 22.17 17.24
CA GLY A 127 0.25 21.71 17.42
C GLY A 127 0.43 20.18 17.52
N GLY A 128 0.49 19.50 16.36
CA GLY A 128 0.92 18.10 16.28
C GLY A 128 -0.12 17.08 16.73
N GLY A 129 -1.37 17.23 16.28
CA GLY A 129 -2.50 16.41 16.72
C GLY A 129 -2.59 15.05 16.03
N PHE A 130 -3.33 14.13 16.64
CA PHE A 130 -3.78 12.90 15.99
C PHE A 130 -4.98 13.18 15.09
N LEU A 131 -4.93 12.69 13.85
CA LEU A 131 -6.06 12.69 12.92
C LEU A 131 -6.79 11.36 12.98
N VAL A 132 -8.13 11.44 12.91
CA VAL A 132 -9.01 10.30 12.70
C VAL A 132 -10.01 10.69 11.62
N GLY A 133 -10.09 9.93 10.53
CA GLY A 133 -11.10 10.09 9.49
C GLY A 133 -11.83 8.78 9.21
N ALA A 134 -13.09 8.87 8.78
CA ALA A 134 -13.83 7.71 8.31
C ALA A 134 -13.95 7.77 6.78
N TYR A 135 -13.61 6.68 6.11
CA TYR A 135 -13.80 6.48 4.67
C TYR A 135 -14.87 5.39 4.45
N ARG A 136 -15.82 5.60 3.53
CA ARG A 136 -16.64 4.50 2.98
C ARG A 136 -16.61 4.57 1.46
N GLN A 137 -16.75 3.41 0.82
CA GLN A 137 -16.78 3.32 -0.64
C GLN A 137 -17.97 4.10 -1.25
N PRO A 138 -17.79 4.78 -2.40
CA PRO A 138 -18.86 5.48 -3.10
C PRO A 138 -20.05 4.56 -3.42
N GLY A 139 -21.28 5.03 -3.20
CA GLY A 139 -22.52 4.26 -3.43
C GLY A 139 -23.19 3.72 -2.16
N LYS A 140 -22.50 3.75 -1.01
CA LYS A 140 -23.08 3.63 0.34
C LYS A 140 -22.80 4.95 1.05
N SER A 141 -23.81 5.80 1.27
CA SER A 141 -23.65 7.18 1.74
C SER A 141 -22.53 7.39 2.78
N ALA A 142 -21.37 7.86 2.35
CA ALA A 142 -20.43 8.61 3.16
C ALA A 142 -19.44 9.40 2.29
N LEU A 143 -19.18 10.63 2.74
CA LEU A 143 -18.00 11.39 2.39
C LEU A 143 -16.85 10.90 3.28
N ALA A 144 -15.63 10.83 2.73
CA ALA A 144 -14.45 10.82 3.57
C ALA A 144 -14.47 12.12 4.37
N LYS A 145 -14.74 12.05 5.67
CA LYS A 145 -14.74 13.22 6.54
C LYS A 145 -13.77 12.93 7.65
N MET A 146 -12.67 13.69 7.67
CA MET A 146 -11.81 13.74 8.84
C MET A 146 -12.63 14.29 10.00
N LEU A 147 -12.76 13.48 11.05
CA LEU A 147 -13.61 13.80 12.18
C LEU A 147 -12.88 14.84 13.03
N ARG A 148 -13.48 16.04 13.09
CA ARG A 148 -13.17 17.04 14.11
C ARG A 148 -13.64 16.48 15.45
N ARG A 149 -12.86 16.67 16.52
CA ARG A 149 -13.44 16.63 17.87
C ARG A 149 -14.37 17.82 18.05
#